data_AF-A0AAD2HRA9-F1
#
_entry.id   AF-A0AAD2HRA9-F1
#
_cell.length_a   1.000
_cell.length_b   1.000
_cell.length_c   1.000
_cell.angle_alpha   90.00
_cell.angle_beta   90.00
_cell.angle_gamma   90.00
#
_symmetry.space_group_name_H-M   'P 1'
#
loop_
_entity.id
_entity.type
_entity.pdbx_description
1 polymer ?
#
loop_
_entity_poly.entity_id
_entity_poly.type
_entity_poly.pdbx_seq_one_letter_code
_entity_poly.pdbx_strand_id
1 'polypeptide(L)'
;VPLAPRSVPLVRKEKWERKLPQRYVVAASPGANSLHLPLEIQSTDNAVQLSLNGLVDCGATSDFIDSTYASENRLPVRQLSQPIPVYNVDGTPNEAGSI
;
A
#
# COMPACT_ATOMS: atom_id res chain seq x y z
N VAL A 1 3.81 -15.50 -41.88
CA VAL A 1 3.19 -14.28 -41.32
C VAL A 1 3.37 -14.33 -39.82
N PRO A 2 4.06 -13.36 -39.16
CA PRO A 2 4.18 -13.36 -37.71
C PRO A 2 2.82 -12.98 -37.10
N LEU A 3 2.35 -13.75 -36.12
CA LEU A 3 1.16 -13.44 -35.35
C LEU A 3 1.44 -12.19 -34.51
N ALA A 4 0.62 -11.16 -34.64
CA ALA A 4 0.68 -9.99 -33.77
C ALA A 4 0.52 -10.42 -32.30
N PRO A 5 1.24 -9.79 -31.34
CA PRO A 5 1.10 -10.12 -29.94
C PRO A 5 -0.35 -9.92 -29.49
N ARG A 6 -0.92 -10.95 -28.83
CA ARG A 6 -2.26 -10.87 -28.24
C ARG A 6 -2.29 -9.68 -27.28
N SER A 7 -3.14 -8.69 -27.57
CA SER A 7 -3.41 -7.58 -26.66
C SER A 7 -3.98 -8.14 -25.37
N VAL A 8 -3.26 -7.95 -24.25
CA VAL A 8 -3.78 -8.26 -22.92
C VAL A 8 -5.06 -7.43 -22.72
N PRO A 9 -6.20 -8.03 -22.33
CA PRO A 9 -7.42 -7.26 -22.12
C PRO A 9 -7.15 -6.15 -21.09
N LEU A 10 -7.42 -4.90 -21.46
CA LEU A 10 -7.38 -3.77 -20.54
C LEU A 10 -8.45 -4.00 -19.46
N VAL A 11 -8.04 -4.38 -18.25
CA VAL A 11 -8.94 -4.49 -17.11
C VAL A 11 -9.51 -3.11 -16.82
N ARG A 12 -10.84 -3.01 -16.83
CA ARG A 12 -11.54 -1.74 -16.68
C ARG A 12 -11.42 -1.28 -15.22
N LYS A 13 -10.60 -0.26 -14.96
CA LYS A 13 -10.47 0.35 -13.62
C LYS A 13 -11.76 1.04 -13.20
N GLU A 14 -12.21 0.74 -11.98
CA GLU A 14 -13.26 1.48 -11.29
C GLU A 14 -12.91 2.97 -11.18
N LYS A 15 -13.92 3.84 -11.10
CA LYS A 15 -13.69 5.30 -11.13
C LYS A 15 -12.80 5.78 -9.96
N TRP A 16 -12.88 5.11 -8.82
CA TRP A 16 -12.08 5.45 -7.63
C TRP A 16 -10.61 5.02 -7.80
N GLU A 17 -10.35 3.85 -8.40
CA GLU A 17 -8.98 3.36 -8.64
C GLU A 17 -8.19 4.27 -9.57
N ARG A 18 -8.85 4.96 -10.50
CA ARG A 18 -8.20 5.90 -11.44
C ARG A 18 -7.57 7.11 -10.75
N LYS A 19 -7.98 7.41 -9.52
CA LYS A 19 -7.43 8.51 -8.73
C LYS A 19 -6.22 8.08 -7.89
N LEU A 20 -5.93 6.77 -7.82
CA LEU A 20 -4.78 6.28 -7.07
C LEU A 20 -3.47 6.68 -7.77
N PRO A 21 -2.41 6.98 -7.00
CA PRO A 21 -1.06 7.14 -7.51
C PRO A 21 -0.62 5.94 -8.37
N GLN A 22 0.22 6.21 -9.38
CA GLN A 22 0.78 5.14 -10.23
C GLN A 22 1.96 4.41 -9.57
N ARG A 23 2.50 4.98 -8.47
CA ARG A 23 3.56 4.39 -7.66
C ARG A 23 3.55 5.02 -6.27
N TYR A 24 4.12 4.30 -5.32
CA TYR A 24 4.40 4.80 -3.98
C TYR A 24 5.89 4.73 -3.66
N VAL A 25 6.33 5.57 -2.73
CA VAL A 25 7.67 5.55 -2.14
C VAL A 25 7.56 5.48 -0.61
N VAL A 26 8.42 4.68 0.02
CA VAL A 26 8.54 4.49 1.48
C VAL A 26 9.99 4.59 1.94
N ALA A 27 10.22 4.95 3.21
CA ALA A 27 11.53 4.94 3.85
C ALA A 27 11.52 4.16 5.16
N ALA A 28 10.78 3.05 5.19
CA ALA A 28 10.57 2.22 6.38
C ALA A 28 11.82 1.41 6.74
N SER A 29 12.90 2.09 7.15
CA SER A 29 14.08 1.49 7.76
C SER A 29 13.98 1.64 9.28
N PRO A 30 13.77 0.54 10.04
CA PRO A 30 13.79 0.60 11.49
C PRO A 30 15.16 1.07 12.00
N GLY A 31 15.18 2.01 12.93
CA GLY A 31 16.40 2.52 13.53
C GLY A 31 16.22 2.92 14.99
N ALA A 32 17.33 3.05 15.72
CA ALA A 32 17.32 3.44 17.13
C ALA A 32 16.66 4.82 17.37
N ASN A 33 16.60 5.66 16.33
CA ASN A 33 16.02 7.01 16.37
C ASN A 33 14.64 7.07 15.70
N SER A 34 14.00 5.93 15.40
CA SER A 34 12.66 5.92 14.82
C SER A 34 11.62 6.40 15.82
N LEU A 35 10.79 7.36 15.41
CA LEU A 35 9.67 7.84 16.22
C LEU A 35 8.46 6.94 16.03
N HIS A 36 8.03 6.31 17.12
CA HIS A 36 6.77 5.57 17.16
C HIS A 36 5.78 6.29 18.05
N LEU A 37 4.54 6.43 17.58
CA LEU A 37 3.45 7.03 18.34
C LEU A 37 2.36 5.99 18.57
N PRO A 38 1.75 5.96 19.77
CA PRO A 38 0.51 5.22 19.97
C PRO A 38 -0.59 5.90 19.15
N LEU A 39 -1.22 5.12 18.28
CA LEU A 39 -2.28 5.53 17.37
C LEU A 39 -3.53 4.70 17.64
N GLU A 40 -4.66 5.30 17.32
CA GLU A 40 -5.93 4.61 17.23
C GLU A 40 -6.50 4.85 15.83
N ILE A 41 -6.78 3.76 15.11
CA ILE A 41 -7.34 3.80 13.76
C ILE A 41 -8.76 3.26 13.79
N GLN A 42 -9.62 3.84 12.97
CA GLN A 42 -10.99 3.38 12.78
C GLN A 42 -11.25 3.08 11.31
N SER A 43 -11.71 1.87 11.02
CA SER A 43 -12.14 1.48 9.68
C SER A 43 -13.39 2.26 9.27
N THR A 44 -13.36 2.85 8.08
CA THR A 44 -14.50 3.59 7.51
C THR A 44 -15.64 2.69 7.05
N ASP A 45 -15.36 1.40 6.82
CA ASP A 45 -16.34 0.46 6.23
C ASP A 45 -17.15 -0.27 7.31
N ASN A 46 -16.57 -0.53 8.49
CA ASN A 46 -17.21 -1.33 9.54
C ASN A 46 -16.99 -0.79 10.97
N ALA A 47 -16.50 0.44 11.12
CA ALA A 47 -16.26 1.13 12.39
C ALA A 47 -15.34 0.39 13.39
N VAL A 48 -14.64 -0.66 12.96
CA VAL A 48 -13.64 -1.38 13.76
C VAL A 48 -12.55 -0.41 14.18
N GLN A 49 -12.27 -0.37 15.48
CA GLN A 49 -11.28 0.50 16.09
C GLN A 49 -10.11 -0.34 16.63
N LEU A 50 -8.89 0.03 16.26
CA LEU A 50 -7.67 -0.69 16.62
C LEU A 50 -6.64 0.27 17.21
N SER A 51 -5.96 -0.16 18.26
CA SER A 51 -4.80 0.54 18.80
C SER A 51 -3.51 -0.11 18.27
N LEU A 52 -2.55 0.70 17.85
CA LEU A 52 -1.25 0.27 17.36
C LEU A 52 -0.18 1.31 17.64
N ASN A 53 1.09 0.91 17.58
CA ASN A 53 2.20 1.87 17.53
C ASN A 53 2.59 2.08 16.07
N GLY A 54 2.34 3.27 15.54
CA GLY A 54 2.68 3.65 14.17
C GLY A 54 4.06 4.31 14.08
N LEU A 55 4.79 4.03 13.00
CA LEU A 55 6.03 4.71 12.65
C LEU A 55 5.72 6.06 11.99
N VAL A 56 6.34 7.13 12.47
CA VAL A 56 6.32 8.42 11.76
C VAL A 56 7.44 8.41 10.72
N ASP A 57 7.08 8.24 9.45
CA ASP A 57 8.02 8.17 8.32
C ASP A 57 7.87 9.39 7.39
N CYS A 58 8.81 10.32 7.45
CA CYS A 58 8.83 11.49 6.56
C CYS A 58 9.26 11.15 5.11
N GLY A 59 9.79 9.96 4.87
CA GLY A 59 10.13 9.47 3.54
C GLY A 59 9.01 8.67 2.87
N ALA A 60 7.86 8.51 3.53
CA ALA A 60 6.67 7.89 2.97
C ALA A 60 5.81 8.90 2.19
N THR A 61 5.29 8.47 1.05
CA THR A 61 4.41 9.29 0.18
C THR A 61 2.93 9.23 0.56
N SER A 62 2.56 8.30 1.43
CA SER A 62 1.20 8.02 1.90
C SER A 62 1.29 7.32 3.26
N ASP A 63 0.14 7.07 3.88
CA ASP A 63 0.04 6.17 5.01
C ASP A 63 0.04 4.72 4.52
N PHE A 64 0.73 3.85 5.25
CA PHE A 64 0.84 2.43 4.94
C PHE A 64 0.48 1.60 6.17
N ILE A 65 -0.11 0.42 5.93
CA ILE A 65 -0.40 -0.57 6.97
C ILE A 65 0.15 -1.91 6.51
N ASP A 66 0.77 -2.65 7.44
CA ASP A 66 1.28 -3.98 7.16
C ASP A 66 0.14 -4.93 6.75
N SER A 67 0.35 -5.70 5.68
CA SER A 67 -0.68 -6.59 5.14
C SER A 67 -1.02 -7.75 6.09
N THR A 68 -0.03 -8.24 6.85
CA THR A 68 -0.24 -9.28 7.85
C THR A 68 -1.11 -8.75 8.97
N TYR A 69 -0.75 -7.57 9.52
CA TYR A 69 -1.54 -6.87 10.54
C TYR A 69 -2.97 -6.61 10.08
N ALA A 70 -3.17 -6.15 8.84
CA ALA A 70 -4.49 -5.93 8.28
C ALA A 70 -5.31 -7.24 8.21
N SER A 71 -4.68 -8.35 7.79
CA SER A 71 -5.35 -9.65 7.71
C SER A 71 -5.72 -10.22 9.09
N GLU A 72 -4.82 -10.14 10.06
CA GLU A 72 -5.01 -10.66 11.42
C GLU A 72 -6.13 -9.92 12.14
N ASN A 73 -6.21 -8.60 11.94
CA ASN A 73 -7.25 -7.75 12.53
C ASN A 73 -8.51 -7.64 11.66
N ARG A 74 -8.60 -8.40 10.56
CA ARG A 74 -9.76 -8.42 9.65
C ARG A 74 -10.18 -7.03 9.17
N LEU A 75 -9.18 -6.19 8.90
CA LEU A 75 -9.43 -4.88 8.32
C LEU A 75 -9.99 -5.07 6.89
N PRO A 76 -11.04 -4.32 6.51
CA PRO A 76 -11.54 -4.36 5.14
C PRO A 76 -10.46 -3.92 4.16
N VAL A 77 -10.15 -4.79 3.20
CA VAL A 77 -9.23 -4.50 2.09
C VAL A 77 -9.97 -4.63 0.76
N ARG A 78 -9.53 -3.86 -0.24
CA ARG A 78 -10.09 -3.89 -1.60
C ARG A 78 -8.98 -4.30 -2.55
N GLN A 79 -9.21 -5.40 -3.28
CA GLN A 79 -8.26 -5.84 -4.29
C GLN A 79 -8.28 -4.87 -5.47
N LEU A 80 -7.09 -4.38 -5.85
CA LEU A 80 -6.93 -3.52 -7.00
C LEU A 80 -6.98 -4.33 -8.29
N SER A 81 -7.55 -3.75 -9.35
CA SER A 81 -7.52 -4.36 -10.68
C SER A 81 -6.11 -4.52 -11.26
N GLN A 82 -5.16 -3.69 -10.82
CA GLN A 82 -3.75 -3.73 -11.17
C GLN A 82 -2.92 -3.34 -9.95
N PRO A 83 -1.84 -4.07 -9.64
CA PRO A 83 -0.97 -3.70 -8.53
C PRO A 83 -0.29 -2.34 -8.75
N ILE A 84 -0.08 -1.60 -7.66
CA ILE A 84 0.66 -0.34 -7.64
C ILE A 84 2.07 -0.64 -7.12
N PRO A 85 3.13 -0.37 -7.91
CA PRO A 85 4.50 -0.60 -7.49
C PRO A 85 4.88 0.32 -6.33
N VAL A 86 5.56 -0.24 -5.33
CA VAL A 86 6.13 0.48 -4.19
C VAL A 86 7.65 0.42 -4.30
N TYR A 87 8.30 1.55 -4.08
CA TYR A 87 9.75 1.68 -4.09
C TYR A 87 10.28 2.21 -2.76
N ASN A 88 11.51 1.87 -2.44
CA ASN A 88 12.25 2.53 -1.37
C ASN A 88 12.70 3.93 -1.82
N VAL A 89 13.11 4.77 -0.86
CA VAL A 89 13.64 6.13 -1.15
C VAL A 89 14.86 6.14 -2.08
N ASP A 90 15.63 5.07 -2.13
CA ASP A 90 16.77 4.92 -3.04
C ASP A 90 16.35 4.48 -4.47
N GLY A 91 15.05 4.27 -4.69
CA GLY A 91 14.46 3.87 -5.97
C GLY A 91 14.44 2.36 -6.23
N THR A 92 14.93 1.53 -5.31
CA THR A 92 14.83 0.07 -5.41
C THR A 92 13.39 -0.41 -5.17
N PRO A 93 12.95 -1.53 -5.78
CA PRO A 93 11.64 -2.11 -5.47
C PRO A 93 11.53 -2.48 -3.99
N ASN A 94 10.37 -2.22 -3.39
CA ASN A 94 10.09 -2.60 -2.02
C ASN A 94 10.03 -4.14 -1.85
N GLU A 95 10.64 -4.68 -0.80
CA GLU A 95 10.75 -6.13 -0.58
C GLU A 95 9.40 -6.81 -0.33
N ALA A 96 8.45 -6.11 0.30
CA ALA A 96 7.08 -6.60 0.47
C ALA A 96 6.25 -6.55 -0.82
N GLY A 97 6.83 -6.05 -1.91
CA GLY A 97 6.22 -6.02 -3.24
C GLY A 97 5.31 -4.80 -3.46
N SER A 98 4.36 -4.99 -4.38
CA SER A 98 3.35 -4.01 -4.78
C SER A 98 2.07 -4.14 -3.94
N ILE A 99 1.29 -3.06 -3.86
CA ILE A 99 -0.05 -3.02 -3.27
C ILE A 99 -1.10 -3.41 -4.31
#